data_AF-A0A1V5WDN0-F1
#
_entry.id   AF-A0A1V5WDN0-F1
#
_cell.length_a   1.000
_cell.length_b   1.000
_cell.length_c   1.000
_cell.angle_alpha   90.00
_cell.angle_beta   90.00
_cell.angle_gamma   90.00
#
_symmetry.space_group_name_H-M   'P 1'
#
loop_
_entity.id
_entity.type
_entity.pdbx_description
1 polymer ?
#
loop_
_entity_poly.entity_id
_entity_poly.type
_entity_poly.pdbx_seq_one_letter_code
_entity_poly.pdbx_strand_id
1 'polypeptide(L)'
;MGASGKKTTWWLAVLGVFVVLMILASVFTGGERIRGIYPIVFTAIGILIVFGVYLATQKNEAWTVGTREVVYMGIGAALYGVLNYIFNTIPMPSVSQVALRPSIVIPVFFGYVFGPVVGFFTGAVGNILGDFLTGWGVYPAWDMGNGLIGFVAGLVLLFADKKRSLNFLTILVGVLVLIVAAAILINPEVVGPWTGEIESFSLWAWVFIIGGVVVIALRFVLERVSVDLAAVNIWGTLAIILGIGYAAIADIWVNGYSLATAMIGEFAPAAGPNILNSMVLTPILLAAYRSIQSRTGR
;
A
#
# COMPACT_ATOMS: atom_id res chain seq x y z
N MET A 1 -12.18 31.30 5.35
CA MET A 1 -11.29 30.15 5.67
C MET A 1 -9.88 30.48 5.16
N GLY A 2 -8.86 30.36 6.01
CA GLY A 2 -7.47 30.45 5.55
C GLY A 2 -7.06 29.25 4.67
N ALA A 3 -5.89 29.32 4.03
CA ALA A 3 -5.40 28.29 3.11
C ALA A 3 -5.31 26.87 3.74
N SER A 4 -4.96 26.78 5.03
CA SER A 4 -4.96 25.50 5.77
C SER A 4 -6.38 24.92 5.93
N GLY A 5 -7.37 25.75 6.27
CA GLY A 5 -8.77 25.31 6.40
C GLY A 5 -9.34 24.76 5.08
N LYS A 6 -8.96 25.34 3.93
CA LYS A 6 -9.37 24.81 2.61
C LYS A 6 -8.79 23.42 2.36
N LYS A 7 -7.51 23.18 2.70
CA LYS A 7 -6.87 21.85 2.59
C LYS A 7 -7.59 20.83 3.47
N THR A 8 -7.95 21.20 4.70
CA THR A 8 -8.65 20.30 5.62
C THR A 8 -9.99 19.85 5.06
N THR A 9 -10.80 20.80 4.55
CA THR A 9 -12.11 20.47 3.98
C THR A 9 -12.02 19.53 2.79
N TRP A 10 -11.08 19.77 1.86
CA TRP A 10 -10.87 18.86 0.73
C TRP A 10 -10.44 17.48 1.19
N TRP A 11 -9.52 17.40 2.14
CA TRP A 11 -9.03 16.12 2.61
C TRP A 11 -10.12 15.31 3.33
N LEU A 12 -10.93 15.97 4.17
CA LEU A 12 -12.11 15.34 4.78
C LEU A 12 -13.14 14.90 3.72
N ALA A 13 -13.32 15.66 2.64
CA ALA A 13 -14.19 15.26 1.54
C ALA A 13 -13.66 14.00 0.84
N VAL A 14 -12.35 13.89 0.60
CA VAL A 14 -11.73 12.68 0.01
C VAL A 14 -11.94 11.46 0.91
N LEU A 15 -11.73 11.58 2.21
CA LEU A 15 -11.98 10.50 3.18
C LEU A 15 -13.46 10.12 3.24
N GLY A 16 -14.35 11.11 3.19
CA GLY A 16 -15.80 10.89 3.13
C GLY A 16 -16.22 10.14 1.87
N VAL A 17 -15.68 10.51 0.70
CA VAL A 17 -15.93 9.80 -0.57
C VAL A 17 -15.44 8.36 -0.49
N PHE A 18 -14.24 8.11 0.05
CA PHE A 18 -13.74 6.75 0.27
C PHE A 18 -14.72 5.91 1.10
N VAL A 19 -15.19 6.42 2.24
CA VAL A 19 -16.16 5.71 3.10
C VAL A 19 -17.48 5.46 2.37
N VAL A 20 -18.00 6.45 1.64
CA VAL A 20 -19.24 6.29 0.85
C VAL A 20 -19.08 5.22 -0.21
N LEU A 21 -18.00 5.23 -0.98
CA LEU A 21 -17.75 4.22 -2.03
C LEU A 21 -17.61 2.81 -1.44
N MET A 22 -16.95 2.68 -0.29
CA MET A 22 -16.82 1.41 0.41
C MET A 22 -18.18 0.87 0.87
N ILE A 23 -19.05 1.74 1.43
CA ILE A 23 -20.43 1.37 1.81
C ILE A 23 -21.24 0.97 0.57
N LEU A 24 -21.19 1.74 -0.51
CA LEU A 24 -21.92 1.43 -1.73
C LEU A 24 -21.47 0.10 -2.32
N ALA A 25 -20.16 -0.14 -2.42
CA ALA A 25 -19.61 -1.41 -2.89
C ALA A 25 -20.09 -2.58 -2.01
N SER A 26 -20.13 -2.40 -0.68
CA SER A 26 -20.65 -3.42 0.23
C SER A 26 -22.16 -3.69 0.06
N VAL A 27 -22.95 -2.70 -0.36
CA VAL A 27 -24.38 -2.86 -0.62
C VAL A 27 -24.62 -3.61 -1.93
N PHE A 28 -23.85 -3.28 -2.97
CA PHE A 28 -24.08 -3.79 -4.32
C PHE A 28 -23.30 -5.06 -4.66
N THR A 29 -22.34 -5.47 -3.83
CA THR A 29 -21.52 -6.65 -4.13
C THR A 29 -22.28 -7.96 -3.88
N GLY A 30 -21.98 -8.95 -4.73
CA GLY A 30 -22.34 -10.35 -4.52
C GLY A 30 -21.34 -11.15 -3.68
N GLY A 31 -20.15 -10.58 -3.42
CA GLY A 31 -19.09 -11.17 -2.60
C GLY A 31 -19.16 -10.78 -1.12
N GLU A 32 -17.99 -10.68 -0.48
CA GLU A 32 -17.86 -10.28 0.91
C GLU A 32 -18.43 -8.88 1.17
N ARG A 33 -19.09 -8.71 2.32
CA ARG A 33 -19.72 -7.46 2.74
C ARG A 33 -19.18 -7.04 4.10
N ILE A 34 -19.28 -5.75 4.41
CA ILE A 34 -18.94 -5.25 5.74
C ILE A 34 -19.85 -5.91 6.78
N ARG A 35 -19.26 -6.68 7.69
CA ARG A 35 -19.95 -7.39 8.77
C ARG A 35 -19.17 -7.25 10.07
N GLY A 36 -19.89 -7.10 11.17
CA GLY A 36 -19.30 -6.89 12.49
C GLY A 36 -18.68 -5.50 12.68
N ILE A 37 -18.12 -5.27 13.87
CA ILE A 37 -17.63 -3.95 14.28
C ILE A 37 -16.16 -3.72 13.90
N TYR A 38 -15.35 -4.78 13.81
CA TYR A 38 -13.91 -4.66 13.60
C TYR A 38 -13.51 -4.03 12.26
N PRO A 39 -14.13 -4.35 11.11
CA PRO A 39 -13.81 -3.65 9.86
C PRO A 39 -14.00 -2.13 9.97
N ILE A 40 -15.07 -1.69 10.66
CA ILE A 40 -15.36 -0.26 10.90
C ILE A 40 -14.31 0.35 11.83
N VAL A 41 -13.96 -0.34 12.92
CA VAL A 41 -12.95 0.09 13.89
C VAL A 41 -11.60 0.28 13.21
N PHE A 42 -11.16 -0.69 12.41
CA PHE A 42 -9.91 -0.57 11.67
C PHE A 42 -10.00 0.58 10.67
N THR A 43 -11.04 0.69 9.84
CA THR A 43 -11.19 1.87 8.96
C THR A 43 -11.08 3.20 9.73
N ALA A 44 -11.69 3.31 10.90
CA ALA A 44 -11.56 4.49 11.75
C ALA A 44 -10.12 4.73 12.24
N ILE A 45 -9.42 3.68 12.68
CA ILE A 45 -8.00 3.76 13.08
C ILE A 45 -7.14 4.24 11.90
N GLY A 46 -7.32 3.67 10.70
CA GLY A 46 -6.59 4.09 9.50
C GLY A 46 -6.85 5.57 9.16
N ILE A 47 -8.11 6.01 9.22
CA ILE A 47 -8.48 7.41 9.03
C ILE A 47 -7.80 8.30 10.07
N LEU A 48 -7.77 7.90 11.34
CA LEU A 48 -7.13 8.67 12.41
C LEU A 48 -5.61 8.77 12.22
N ILE A 49 -4.95 7.69 11.77
CA ILE A 49 -3.51 7.71 11.44
C ILE A 49 -3.24 8.72 10.32
N VAL A 50 -3.98 8.59 9.21
CA VAL A 50 -3.84 9.47 8.04
C VAL A 50 -4.12 10.93 8.42
N PHE A 51 -5.17 11.18 9.19
CA PHE A 51 -5.54 12.51 9.64
C PHE A 51 -4.55 13.09 10.64
N GLY A 52 -3.98 12.27 11.54
CA GLY A 52 -2.95 12.69 12.48
C GLY A 52 -1.67 13.16 11.77
N VAL A 53 -1.20 12.42 10.76
CA VAL A 53 -0.05 12.82 9.92
C VAL A 53 -0.36 14.11 9.15
N TYR A 54 -1.59 14.23 8.63
CA TYR A 54 -2.06 15.47 8.01
C TYR A 54 -1.98 16.64 8.99
N LEU A 55 -2.56 16.54 10.19
CA LEU A 55 -2.58 17.63 11.18
C LEU A 55 -1.16 18.07 11.55
N ALA A 56 -0.24 17.11 11.71
CA ALA A 56 1.16 17.38 12.02
C ALA A 56 1.90 18.12 10.89
N THR A 57 1.46 17.99 9.64
CA THR A 57 2.21 18.47 8.47
C THR A 57 1.40 19.33 7.49
N GLN A 58 0.19 19.75 7.87
CA GLN A 58 -0.82 20.44 7.05
C GLN A 58 -0.36 21.73 6.37
N LYS A 59 0.74 22.33 6.85
CA LYS A 59 1.35 23.52 6.25
C LYS A 59 2.00 23.21 4.89
N ASN A 60 2.44 21.97 4.67
CA ASN A 60 3.11 21.54 3.45
C ASN A 60 2.14 21.56 2.24
N GLU A 61 2.66 21.87 1.05
CA GLU A 61 1.90 21.90 -0.21
C GLU A 61 1.51 20.53 -0.74
N ALA A 62 2.16 19.45 -0.29
CA ALA A 62 1.81 18.07 -0.63
C ALA A 62 0.37 17.68 -0.27
N TRP A 63 -0.27 18.44 0.62
CA TRP A 63 -1.68 18.27 1.02
C TRP A 63 -2.68 19.06 0.16
N THR A 64 -2.21 19.74 -0.88
CA THR A 64 -3.06 20.55 -1.74
C THR A 64 -3.87 19.64 -2.65
N VAL A 65 -5.18 19.85 -2.69
CA VAL A 65 -6.09 19.16 -3.60
C VAL A 65 -6.73 20.20 -4.51
N GLY A 66 -6.34 20.17 -5.79
CA GLY A 66 -6.96 20.93 -6.86
C GLY A 66 -7.57 20.01 -7.91
N THR A 67 -7.98 20.59 -9.04
CA THR A 67 -8.59 19.84 -10.16
C THR A 67 -7.67 18.73 -10.66
N ARG A 68 -6.36 19.00 -10.74
CA ARG A 68 -5.37 18.05 -11.23
C ARG A 68 -5.27 16.83 -10.33
N GLU A 69 -5.22 17.04 -9.02
CA GLU A 69 -5.13 15.96 -8.04
C GLU A 69 -6.41 15.10 -8.04
N VAL A 70 -7.59 15.72 -8.21
CA VAL A 70 -8.86 14.99 -8.38
C VAL A 70 -8.85 14.11 -9.63
N VAL A 71 -8.34 14.63 -10.75
CA VAL A 71 -8.21 13.84 -11.99
C VAL A 71 -7.24 12.67 -11.79
N TYR A 72 -6.09 12.89 -11.16
CA TYR A 72 -5.13 11.80 -10.89
C TYR A 72 -5.66 10.77 -9.90
N MET A 73 -6.48 11.16 -8.93
CA MET A 73 -7.20 10.22 -8.06
C MET A 73 -8.11 9.30 -8.87
N GLY A 74 -8.91 9.85 -9.79
CA GLY A 74 -9.79 9.06 -10.65
C GLY A 74 -9.02 8.12 -11.60
N ILE A 75 -7.99 8.64 -12.28
CA ILE A 75 -7.15 7.84 -13.18
C ILE A 75 -6.42 6.74 -12.41
N GLY A 76 -5.82 7.07 -11.27
CA GLY A 76 -5.10 6.12 -10.43
C GLY A 76 -6.00 5.00 -9.94
N ALA A 77 -7.17 5.34 -9.38
CA ALA A 77 -8.14 4.35 -8.91
C ALA A 77 -8.63 3.44 -10.05
N ALA A 78 -8.91 3.99 -11.24
CA ALA A 78 -9.33 3.20 -12.39
C ALA A 78 -8.22 2.27 -12.88
N LEU A 79 -6.98 2.77 -13.03
CA LEU A 79 -5.84 1.95 -13.45
C LEU A 79 -5.55 0.84 -12.45
N TYR A 80 -5.52 1.16 -11.16
CA TYR A 80 -5.26 0.17 -10.12
C TYR A 80 -6.37 -0.87 -10.04
N GLY A 81 -7.64 -0.45 -10.06
CA GLY A 81 -8.79 -1.34 -10.00
C GLY A 81 -8.91 -2.27 -11.20
N VAL A 82 -8.72 -1.77 -12.43
CA VAL A 82 -8.76 -2.61 -13.64
C VAL A 82 -7.60 -3.61 -13.66
N LEU A 83 -6.39 -3.20 -13.28
CA LEU A 83 -5.28 -4.14 -13.21
C LEU A 83 -5.47 -5.16 -12.08
N ASN A 84 -6.01 -4.78 -10.92
CA ASN A 84 -6.39 -5.73 -9.88
C ASN A 84 -7.45 -6.71 -10.39
N TYR A 85 -8.47 -6.26 -11.11
CA TYR A 85 -9.46 -7.16 -11.72
C TYR A 85 -8.81 -8.26 -12.57
N ILE A 86 -7.78 -7.92 -13.34
CA ILE A 86 -7.03 -8.89 -14.17
C ILE A 86 -6.18 -9.80 -13.28
N PHE A 87 -5.36 -9.23 -12.40
CA PHE A 87 -4.31 -9.96 -11.69
C PHE A 87 -4.77 -10.70 -10.43
N ASN A 88 -5.89 -10.30 -9.83
CA ASN A 88 -6.52 -11.01 -8.71
C ASN A 88 -6.93 -12.44 -9.08
N THR A 89 -6.97 -12.79 -10.37
CA THR A 89 -7.21 -14.15 -10.86
C THR A 89 -6.02 -15.11 -10.63
N ILE A 90 -4.86 -14.60 -10.22
CA ILE A 90 -3.63 -15.37 -10.01
C ILE A 90 -3.34 -15.43 -8.50
N PRO A 91 -3.78 -16.48 -7.78
CA PRO A 91 -3.62 -16.57 -6.34
C PRO A 91 -2.15 -16.83 -5.94
N MET A 92 -1.77 -16.31 -4.78
CA MET A 92 -0.49 -16.61 -4.13
C MET A 92 -0.68 -17.74 -3.10
N PRO A 93 0.35 -18.57 -2.85
CA PRO A 93 0.35 -19.50 -1.72
C PRO A 93 0.27 -18.72 -0.39
N SER A 94 -0.94 -18.62 0.17
CA SER A 94 -1.25 -17.85 1.38
C SER A 94 -2.51 -18.36 2.07
N VAL A 95 -2.70 -18.00 3.34
CA VAL A 95 -3.88 -18.40 4.13
C VAL A 95 -5.15 -17.60 3.83
N SER A 96 -5.08 -16.58 2.97
CA SER A 96 -6.21 -15.70 2.63
C SER A 96 -6.25 -15.37 1.14
N GLN A 97 -7.15 -14.48 0.72
CA GLN A 97 -7.32 -14.08 -0.69
C GLN A 97 -6.22 -13.10 -1.13
N VAL A 98 -4.99 -13.61 -1.22
CA VAL A 98 -3.85 -12.86 -1.73
C VAL A 98 -3.56 -13.29 -3.17
N ALA A 99 -3.37 -12.31 -4.04
CA ALA A 99 -3.00 -12.53 -5.44
C ALA A 99 -1.66 -11.89 -5.80
N LEU A 100 -1.08 -12.36 -6.90
CA LEU A 100 0.09 -11.75 -7.52
C LEU A 100 -0.33 -10.38 -8.07
N ARG A 101 0.14 -9.29 -7.46
CA ARG A 101 -0.29 -7.92 -7.81
C ARG A 101 0.83 -7.06 -8.40
N PRO A 102 1.17 -7.19 -9.70
CA PRO A 102 2.05 -6.23 -10.38
C PRO A 102 1.46 -4.82 -10.36
N SER A 103 0.13 -4.72 -10.31
CA SER A 103 -0.67 -3.51 -10.18
C SER A 103 -0.31 -2.63 -8.98
N ILE A 104 0.32 -3.16 -7.92
CA ILE A 104 0.71 -2.38 -6.73
C ILE A 104 1.65 -1.22 -7.02
N VAL A 105 2.35 -1.29 -8.15
CA VAL A 105 3.16 -0.19 -8.68
C VAL A 105 2.35 1.10 -8.83
N ILE A 106 1.04 1.02 -9.10
CA ILE A 106 0.17 2.16 -9.36
C ILE A 106 -0.02 3.03 -8.10
N PRO A 107 -0.53 2.55 -6.97
CA PRO A 107 -0.66 3.39 -5.76
C PRO A 107 0.69 3.92 -5.27
N VAL A 108 1.77 3.12 -5.35
CA VAL A 108 3.11 3.59 -4.98
C VAL A 108 3.55 4.75 -5.88
N PHE A 109 3.45 4.59 -7.20
CA PHE A 109 3.83 5.62 -8.16
C PHE A 109 2.97 6.88 -8.04
N PHE A 110 1.64 6.74 -7.98
CA PHE A 110 0.72 7.88 -7.86
C PHE A 110 0.93 8.63 -6.55
N GLY A 111 1.16 7.92 -5.44
CA GLY A 111 1.54 8.52 -4.17
C GLY A 111 2.85 9.30 -4.29
N TYR A 112 3.89 8.65 -4.79
CA TYR A 112 5.23 9.23 -4.91
C TYR A 112 5.25 10.49 -5.79
N VAL A 113 4.52 10.48 -6.92
CA VAL A 113 4.56 11.57 -7.90
C VAL A 113 3.55 12.67 -7.60
N PHE A 114 2.33 12.32 -7.20
CA PHE A 114 1.21 13.28 -7.07
C PHE A 114 0.81 13.57 -5.62
N GLY A 115 1.45 12.91 -4.65
CA GLY A 115 1.33 13.21 -3.24
C GLY A 115 0.45 12.23 -2.45
N PRO A 116 0.49 12.36 -1.10
CA PRO A 116 -0.11 11.38 -0.19
C PRO A 116 -1.62 11.26 -0.37
N VAL A 117 -2.30 12.35 -0.73
CA VAL A 117 -3.73 12.39 -0.99
C VAL A 117 -4.10 11.52 -2.19
N VAL A 118 -3.39 11.72 -3.30
CA VAL A 118 -3.64 11.00 -4.55
C VAL A 118 -3.29 9.53 -4.40
N GLY A 119 -2.16 9.23 -3.76
CA GLY A 119 -1.75 7.86 -3.47
C GLY A 119 -2.75 7.12 -2.60
N PHE A 120 -3.23 7.74 -1.51
CA PHE A 120 -4.24 7.16 -0.63
C PHE A 120 -5.50 6.76 -1.40
N PHE A 121 -6.08 7.70 -2.14
CA PHE A 121 -7.31 7.44 -2.87
C PHE A 121 -7.11 6.40 -3.97
N THR A 122 -5.98 6.47 -4.69
CA THR A 122 -5.62 5.49 -5.72
C THR A 122 -5.59 4.07 -5.16
N GLY A 123 -4.91 3.87 -4.03
CA GLY A 123 -4.81 2.56 -3.39
C GLY A 123 -6.13 2.09 -2.80
N ALA A 124 -6.81 2.95 -2.03
CA ALA A 124 -8.02 2.57 -1.32
C ALA A 124 -9.19 2.32 -2.26
N VAL A 125 -9.52 3.30 -3.11
CA VAL A 125 -10.66 3.20 -4.02
C VAL A 125 -10.37 2.26 -5.19
N GLY A 126 -9.12 2.22 -5.66
CA GLY A 126 -8.73 1.26 -6.69
C GLY A 126 -8.81 -0.18 -6.19
N ASN A 127 -8.48 -0.46 -4.91
CA ASN A 127 -8.67 -1.80 -4.35
C ASN A 127 -10.15 -2.18 -4.27
N ILE A 128 -11.00 -1.30 -3.72
CA ILE A 128 -12.46 -1.50 -3.68
C ILE A 128 -12.99 -1.83 -5.07
N LEU A 129 -12.58 -1.07 -6.09
CA LEU A 129 -13.02 -1.29 -7.46
C LEU A 129 -12.55 -2.65 -7.99
N GLY A 130 -11.28 -3.00 -7.78
CA GLY A 130 -10.72 -4.29 -8.23
C GLY A 130 -11.43 -5.49 -7.60
N ASP A 131 -11.57 -5.48 -6.28
CA ASP A 131 -12.18 -6.57 -5.52
C ASP A 131 -13.69 -6.68 -5.79
N PHE A 132 -14.36 -5.54 -6.01
CA PHE A 132 -15.76 -5.54 -6.44
C PHE A 132 -15.92 -6.17 -7.82
N LEU A 133 -15.07 -5.79 -8.79
CA LEU A 133 -15.13 -6.31 -10.16
C LEU A 133 -14.76 -7.79 -10.27
N THR A 134 -13.85 -8.29 -9.43
CA THR A 134 -13.55 -9.74 -9.35
C THR A 134 -14.64 -10.54 -8.66
N GLY A 135 -15.62 -9.88 -8.03
CA GLY A 135 -16.65 -10.52 -7.23
C GLY A 135 -16.16 -10.97 -5.85
N TRP A 136 -14.98 -10.52 -5.42
CA TRP A 136 -14.43 -10.84 -4.10
C TRP A 136 -15.22 -10.15 -2.99
N GLY A 137 -15.64 -8.89 -3.19
CA GLY A 137 -16.40 -8.14 -2.19
C GLY A 137 -15.75 -6.83 -1.81
N VAL A 138 -15.87 -6.48 -0.53
CA VAL A 138 -15.25 -5.30 0.07
C VAL A 138 -14.59 -5.71 1.38
N TYR A 139 -13.33 -5.32 1.55
CA TYR A 139 -12.50 -5.68 2.69
C TYR A 139 -11.93 -4.41 3.33
N PRO A 140 -12.66 -3.75 4.25
CA PRO A 140 -12.31 -2.40 4.71
C PRO A 140 -10.90 -2.24 5.27
N ALA A 141 -10.37 -3.26 5.96
CA ALA A 141 -9.00 -3.25 6.46
C ALA A 141 -7.96 -3.32 5.33
N TRP A 142 -8.22 -4.12 4.30
CA TRP A 142 -7.37 -4.24 3.11
C TRP A 142 -7.48 -3.03 2.19
N ASP A 143 -8.68 -2.48 1.99
CA ASP A 143 -8.89 -1.24 1.25
C ASP A 143 -8.12 -0.08 1.91
N MET A 144 -8.22 0.03 3.24
CA MET A 144 -7.43 0.98 4.01
C MET A 144 -5.93 0.68 3.91
N GLY A 145 -5.52 -0.58 4.01
CA GLY A 145 -4.12 -1.00 3.86
C GLY A 145 -3.52 -0.58 2.52
N ASN A 146 -4.21 -0.83 1.40
CA ASN A 146 -3.79 -0.39 0.07
C ASN A 146 -3.78 1.14 -0.06
N GLY A 147 -4.73 1.83 0.56
CA GLY A 147 -4.68 3.29 0.70
C GLY A 147 -3.42 3.76 1.44
N LEU A 148 -3.07 3.11 2.55
CA LEU A 148 -1.86 3.43 3.32
C LEU A 148 -0.58 3.21 2.49
N ILE A 149 -0.56 2.24 1.57
CA ILE A 149 0.58 2.05 0.65
C ILE A 149 0.80 3.32 -0.18
N GLY A 150 -0.22 3.78 -0.91
CA GLY A 150 -0.07 4.99 -1.72
C GLY A 150 0.15 6.25 -0.88
N PHE A 151 -0.49 6.33 0.29
CA PHE A 151 -0.31 7.43 1.24
C PHE A 151 1.14 7.54 1.71
N VAL A 152 1.71 6.46 2.25
CA VAL A 152 3.08 6.42 2.79
C VAL A 152 4.09 6.70 1.67
N ALA A 153 3.90 6.14 0.48
CA ALA A 153 4.76 6.42 -0.66
C ALA A 153 4.80 7.92 -1.00
N GLY A 154 3.67 8.63 -0.86
CA GLY A 154 3.58 10.07 -1.10
C GLY A 154 4.11 10.97 0.00
N LEU A 155 4.34 10.45 1.22
CA LEU A 155 4.94 11.23 2.32
C LEU A 155 6.37 11.67 2.00
N VAL A 156 7.02 11.08 0.99
CA VAL A 156 8.30 11.56 0.45
C VAL A 156 8.26 13.06 0.08
N LEU A 157 7.10 13.58 -0.35
CA LEU A 157 6.94 14.98 -0.74
C LEU A 157 6.95 15.95 0.45
N LEU A 158 6.90 15.43 1.68
CA LEU A 158 7.07 16.23 2.89
C LEU A 158 8.55 16.57 3.16
N PHE A 159 9.48 15.87 2.51
CA PHE A 159 10.91 16.05 2.69
C PHE A 159 11.50 16.93 1.59
N ALA A 160 12.04 18.09 1.98
CA ALA A 160 12.74 18.99 1.06
C ALA A 160 14.01 18.34 0.48
N ASP A 161 14.75 17.60 1.32
CA ASP A 161 15.87 16.77 0.90
C ASP A 161 15.51 15.28 1.07
N LYS A 162 15.12 14.66 -0.04
CA LYS A 162 14.78 13.22 -0.09
C LYS A 162 15.96 12.34 0.31
N LYS A 163 17.20 12.76 0.02
CA LYS A 163 18.41 11.99 0.33
C LYS A 163 18.62 11.85 1.84
N ARG A 164 18.24 12.87 2.61
CA ARG A 164 18.30 12.83 4.09
C ARG A 164 17.42 11.71 4.66
N SER A 165 16.25 11.46 4.07
CA SER A 165 15.36 10.37 4.50
C SER A 165 15.94 8.98 4.16
N LEU A 166 16.66 8.86 3.04
CA LEU A 166 17.03 7.57 2.47
C LEU A 166 17.90 6.70 3.38
N ASN A 167 18.89 7.27 4.07
CA ASN A 167 19.80 6.47 4.90
C ASN A 167 19.06 5.82 6.08
N PHE A 168 18.28 6.62 6.81
CA PHE A 168 17.45 6.13 7.91
C PHE A 168 16.43 5.10 7.42
N LEU A 169 15.72 5.40 6.33
CA LEU A 169 14.70 4.50 5.79
C LEU A 169 15.28 3.20 5.23
N THR A 170 16.49 3.22 4.68
CA THR A 170 17.17 2.00 4.22
C THR A 170 17.46 1.09 5.42
N ILE A 171 17.94 1.66 6.54
CA ILE A 171 18.17 0.90 7.77
C ILE A 171 16.85 0.35 8.31
N LEU A 172 15.82 1.20 8.40
CA LEU A 172 14.50 0.80 8.88
C LEU A 172 13.91 -0.34 8.05
N VAL A 173 13.93 -0.23 6.71
CA VAL A 173 13.46 -1.30 5.80
C VAL A 173 14.27 -2.57 6.02
N GLY A 174 15.60 -2.48 6.12
CA GLY A 174 16.45 -3.64 6.39
C GLY A 174 16.08 -4.33 7.70
N VAL A 175 15.88 -3.56 8.78
CA VAL A 175 15.46 -4.09 10.09
C VAL A 175 14.09 -4.76 10.00
N LEU A 176 13.10 -4.11 9.37
CA LEU A 176 11.75 -4.67 9.23
C LEU A 176 11.75 -5.98 8.43
N VAL A 177 12.53 -6.04 7.34
CA VAL A 177 12.69 -7.27 6.55
C VAL A 177 13.32 -8.38 7.38
N LEU A 178 14.36 -8.08 8.15
CA LEU A 178 15.01 -9.06 9.02
C LEU A 178 14.09 -9.55 10.13
N ILE A 179 13.26 -8.68 10.72
CA ILE A 179 12.26 -9.05 11.72
C ILE A 179 11.25 -10.05 11.12
N VAL A 180 10.73 -9.77 9.92
CA VAL A 180 9.78 -10.66 9.25
C VAL A 180 10.43 -12.01 8.93
N ALA A 181 11.63 -12.00 8.34
CA ALA A 181 12.34 -13.22 8.02
C ALA A 181 12.65 -14.05 9.28
N ALA A 182 13.09 -13.41 10.36
CA ALA A 182 13.35 -14.08 11.63
C ALA A 182 12.07 -14.68 12.23
N ALA A 183 10.94 -13.95 12.19
CA ALA A 183 9.66 -14.47 12.66
C ALA A 183 9.25 -15.75 11.93
N ILE A 184 9.43 -15.80 10.61
CA ILE A 184 9.14 -16.98 9.78
C ILE A 184 10.14 -18.12 10.08
N LEU A 185 11.43 -17.83 10.25
CA LEU A 185 12.42 -18.88 10.56
C LEU A 185 12.23 -19.49 11.96
N ILE A 186 11.76 -18.69 12.92
CA ILE A 186 11.44 -19.16 14.29
C ILE A 186 10.15 -19.98 14.28
N ASN A 187 9.15 -19.57 13.50
CA ASN A 187 7.87 -20.27 13.41
C ASN A 187 7.45 -20.49 11.94
N PRO A 188 8.06 -21.47 11.25
CA PRO A 188 7.85 -21.65 9.82
C PRO A 188 6.52 -22.28 9.46
N GLU A 189 5.81 -22.86 10.43
CA GLU A 189 4.58 -23.59 10.23
C GLU A 189 3.40 -22.85 10.84
N VAL A 190 2.31 -22.75 10.07
CA VAL A 190 1.12 -22.00 10.46
C VAL A 190 -0.10 -22.87 10.18
N VAL A 191 -1.06 -22.84 11.11
CA VAL A 191 -2.36 -23.49 10.92
C VAL A 191 -3.23 -22.62 10.01
N GLY A 192 -3.68 -23.21 8.90
CA GLY A 192 -4.64 -22.61 8.00
C GLY A 192 -5.96 -22.31 8.73
N PRO A 193 -6.44 -21.06 8.72
CA PRO A 193 -7.60 -20.65 9.53
C PRO A 193 -8.92 -21.29 9.05
N TRP A 194 -8.97 -21.74 7.80
CA TRP A 194 -10.17 -22.32 7.18
C TRP A 194 -10.10 -23.86 7.07
N THR A 195 -8.90 -24.40 6.87
CA THR A 195 -8.66 -25.83 6.64
C THR A 195 -8.25 -26.56 7.91
N GLY A 196 -7.63 -25.85 8.87
CA GLY A 196 -6.98 -26.47 10.02
C GLY A 196 -5.68 -27.22 9.68
N GLU A 197 -5.27 -27.22 8.41
CA GLU A 197 -4.05 -27.87 7.96
C GLU A 197 -2.82 -27.05 8.36
N ILE A 198 -1.71 -27.72 8.62
CA ILE A 198 -0.44 -27.07 8.94
C ILE A 198 0.33 -26.86 7.63
N GLU A 199 0.60 -25.60 7.31
CA GLU A 199 1.31 -25.21 6.10
C GLU A 199 2.67 -24.58 6.44
N SER A 200 3.69 -24.87 5.62
CA SER A 200 5.02 -24.28 5.80
C SER A 200 5.20 -23.03 4.95
N PHE A 201 5.61 -21.95 5.60
CA PHE A 201 5.89 -20.65 5.00
C PHE A 201 7.40 -20.36 4.91
N SER A 202 8.25 -21.37 5.13
CA SER A 202 9.73 -21.24 5.10
C SER A 202 10.27 -20.56 3.84
N LEU A 203 9.62 -20.77 2.69
CA LEU A 203 9.98 -20.10 1.43
C LEU A 203 9.95 -18.58 1.56
N TRP A 204 8.98 -18.04 2.29
CA TRP A 204 8.80 -16.60 2.44
C TRP A 204 9.93 -15.95 3.23
N ALA A 205 10.54 -16.65 4.19
CA ALA A 205 11.74 -16.14 4.86
C ALA A 205 12.85 -15.81 3.85
N TRP A 206 13.09 -16.72 2.90
CA TRP A 206 14.10 -16.53 1.85
C TRP A 206 13.71 -15.44 0.86
N VAL A 207 12.43 -15.35 0.50
CA VAL A 207 11.92 -14.24 -0.33
C VAL A 207 12.19 -12.90 0.34
N PHE A 208 11.96 -12.76 1.64
CA PHE A 208 12.25 -11.54 2.38
C PHE A 208 13.76 -11.27 2.49
N ILE A 209 14.58 -12.27 2.81
CA ILE A 209 16.04 -12.10 2.92
C ILE A 209 16.62 -11.66 1.58
N ILE A 210 16.36 -12.44 0.51
CA ILE A 210 16.91 -12.16 -0.83
C ILE A 210 16.31 -10.86 -1.37
N GLY A 211 14.99 -10.71 -1.29
CA GLY A 211 14.30 -9.49 -1.72
C GLY A 211 14.80 -8.25 -0.98
N GLY A 212 15.02 -8.33 0.33
CA GLY A 212 15.57 -7.23 1.14
C GLY A 212 16.99 -6.83 0.72
N VAL A 213 17.86 -7.82 0.51
CA VAL A 213 19.22 -7.57 -0.02
C VAL A 213 19.13 -6.88 -1.38
N VAL A 214 18.24 -7.34 -2.26
CA VAL A 214 18.04 -6.76 -3.59
C VAL A 214 17.49 -5.33 -3.49
N VAL A 215 16.48 -5.07 -2.66
CA VAL A 215 15.93 -3.72 -2.42
C VAL A 215 17.02 -2.76 -1.96
N ILE A 216 17.84 -3.18 -0.99
CA ILE A 216 18.92 -2.34 -0.44
C ILE A 216 20.02 -2.12 -1.49
N ALA A 217 20.44 -3.16 -2.20
CA ALA A 217 21.43 -3.03 -3.28
C ALA A 217 20.92 -2.11 -4.40
N LEU A 218 19.67 -2.31 -4.85
CA LEU A 218 19.02 -1.48 -5.85
C LEU A 218 18.94 -0.03 -5.42
N ARG A 219 18.69 0.27 -4.13
CA ARG A 219 18.71 1.65 -3.63
C ARG A 219 20.05 2.35 -3.93
N PHE A 220 21.19 1.68 -3.73
CA PHE A 220 22.50 2.27 -4.03
C PHE A 220 22.79 2.36 -5.54
N VAL A 221 22.36 1.37 -6.32
CA VAL A 221 22.50 1.38 -7.78
C VAL A 221 21.65 2.50 -8.40
N LEU A 222 20.38 2.60 -8.02
CA LEU A 222 19.44 3.60 -8.51
C LEU A 222 19.86 5.02 -8.10
N GLU A 223 20.45 5.21 -6.91
CA GLU A 223 20.94 6.54 -6.49
C GLU A 223 22.02 7.07 -7.43
N ARG A 224 22.83 6.21 -8.07
CA ARG A 224 23.82 6.62 -9.08
C ARG A 224 23.16 7.26 -10.31
N VAL A 225 21.92 6.91 -10.60
CA VAL A 225 21.14 7.44 -11.73
C VAL A 225 20.29 8.63 -11.29
N SER A 226 19.53 8.47 -10.20
CA SER A 226 18.68 9.51 -9.63
C SER A 226 18.30 9.20 -8.19
N VAL A 227 18.41 10.20 -7.31
CA VAL A 227 17.95 10.12 -5.91
C VAL A 227 16.47 9.72 -5.83
N ASP A 228 15.66 10.13 -6.80
CA ASP A 228 14.23 9.79 -6.82
C ASP A 228 13.95 8.32 -7.16
N LEU A 229 14.77 7.71 -8.00
CA LEU A 229 14.64 6.28 -8.29
C LEU A 229 14.99 5.45 -7.05
N ALA A 230 16.03 5.87 -6.31
CA ALA A 230 16.35 5.28 -5.02
C ALA A 230 15.25 5.51 -3.98
N ALA A 231 14.68 6.73 -3.94
CA ALA A 231 13.62 7.08 -3.00
C ALA A 231 12.33 6.32 -3.27
N VAL A 232 11.86 6.21 -4.52
CA VAL A 232 10.63 5.47 -4.82
C VAL A 232 10.77 3.97 -4.49
N ASN A 233 11.96 3.40 -4.66
CA ASN A 233 12.25 2.02 -4.27
C ASN A 233 12.12 1.80 -2.75
N ILE A 234 12.77 2.64 -1.93
CA ILE A 234 12.73 2.51 -0.46
C ILE A 234 11.36 2.91 0.11
N TRP A 235 10.80 4.03 -0.33
CA TRP A 235 9.48 4.49 0.14
C TRP A 235 8.38 3.53 -0.29
N GLY A 236 8.45 2.96 -1.50
CA GLY A 236 7.52 1.92 -1.95
C GLY A 236 7.60 0.64 -1.12
N THR A 237 8.82 0.19 -0.80
CA THR A 237 9.01 -0.98 0.06
C THR A 237 8.45 -0.74 1.46
N LEU A 238 8.78 0.40 2.08
CA LEU A 238 8.24 0.78 3.38
C LEU A 238 6.72 0.88 3.35
N ALA A 239 6.16 1.52 2.32
CA ALA A 239 4.74 1.66 2.14
C ALA A 239 4.02 0.30 2.11
N ILE A 240 4.55 -0.66 1.36
CA ILE A 240 3.99 -2.02 1.28
C ILE A 240 4.06 -2.73 2.64
N ILE A 241 5.20 -2.66 3.33
CA ILE A 241 5.33 -3.27 4.67
C ILE A 241 4.29 -2.67 5.63
N LEU A 242 4.13 -1.35 5.65
CA LEU A 242 3.19 -0.70 6.57
C LEU A 242 1.72 -0.92 6.18
N GLY A 243 1.38 -0.84 4.90
CA GLY A 243 0.00 -0.99 4.43
C GLY A 243 -0.50 -2.44 4.50
N ILE A 244 0.31 -3.40 4.06
CA ILE A 244 -0.03 -4.83 4.19
C ILE A 244 0.04 -5.27 5.66
N GLY A 245 1.01 -4.78 6.42
CA GLY A 245 1.11 -5.06 7.86
C GLY A 245 -0.11 -4.57 8.62
N TYR A 246 -0.61 -3.38 8.28
CA TYR A 246 -1.86 -2.85 8.83
C TYR A 246 -3.05 -3.77 8.55
N ALA A 247 -3.22 -4.24 7.31
CA ALA A 247 -4.33 -5.11 6.93
C ALA A 247 -4.26 -6.47 7.63
N ALA A 248 -3.09 -7.13 7.60
CA ALA A 248 -2.90 -8.42 8.24
C ALA A 248 -3.08 -8.37 9.77
N ILE A 249 -2.61 -7.30 10.42
CA ILE A 249 -2.84 -7.10 11.85
C ILE A 249 -4.34 -6.99 12.14
N ALA A 250 -5.10 -6.30 11.29
CA ALA A 250 -6.55 -6.19 11.47
C ALA A 250 -7.26 -7.55 11.46
N ASP A 251 -6.77 -8.50 10.66
CA ASP A 251 -7.39 -9.81 10.49
C ASP A 251 -7.26 -10.73 11.72
N ILE A 252 -6.42 -10.38 12.70
CA ILE A 252 -6.45 -10.98 14.04
C ILE A 252 -7.82 -10.78 14.70
N TRP A 253 -8.43 -9.60 14.52
CA TRP A 253 -9.75 -9.29 15.09
C TRP A 253 -10.88 -9.48 14.09
N VAL A 254 -10.66 -9.16 12.81
CA VAL A 254 -11.69 -9.26 11.78
C VAL A 254 -12.00 -10.74 11.47
N ASN A 255 -10.95 -11.57 11.31
CA ASN A 255 -11.09 -12.98 10.93
C ASN A 255 -10.73 -13.95 12.06
N GLY A 256 -10.30 -13.45 13.23
CA GLY A 256 -9.93 -14.30 14.37
C GLY A 256 -8.59 -15.01 14.21
N TYR A 257 -7.71 -14.49 13.36
CA TYR A 257 -6.41 -15.11 13.10
C TYR A 257 -5.50 -15.08 14.33
N SER A 258 -4.68 -16.12 14.48
CA SER A 258 -3.54 -16.05 15.39
C SER A 258 -2.52 -15.03 14.87
N LEU A 259 -1.65 -14.51 15.74
CA LEU A 259 -0.56 -13.61 15.32
C LEU A 259 0.33 -14.27 14.24
N ALA A 260 0.59 -15.57 14.35
CA ALA A 260 1.35 -16.32 13.35
C ALA A 260 0.59 -16.42 12.02
N THR A 261 -0.71 -16.70 12.06
CA THR A 261 -1.55 -16.75 10.85
C THR A 261 -1.57 -15.42 10.12
N ALA A 262 -1.76 -14.31 10.85
CA ALA A 262 -1.72 -12.97 10.27
C ALA A 262 -0.34 -12.59 9.72
N MET A 263 0.73 -12.75 10.50
CA MET A 263 2.04 -12.21 10.12
C MET A 263 2.87 -13.12 9.20
N ILE A 264 2.71 -14.44 9.32
CA ILE A 264 3.46 -15.41 8.52
C ILE A 264 2.58 -15.97 7.40
N GLY A 265 1.34 -16.33 7.71
CA GLY A 265 0.42 -16.96 6.76
C GLY A 265 -0.19 -15.99 5.73
N GLU A 266 -0.31 -14.72 6.07
CA GLU A 266 -1.01 -13.72 5.25
C GLU A 266 -0.12 -12.54 4.86
N PHE A 267 0.47 -11.84 5.84
CA PHE A 267 1.33 -10.69 5.59
C PHE A 267 2.51 -11.05 4.69
N ALA A 268 3.24 -12.13 4.97
CA ALA A 268 4.45 -12.46 4.21
C ALA A 268 4.14 -12.82 2.74
N PRO A 269 3.16 -13.68 2.44
CA PRO A 269 2.72 -13.93 1.06
C PRO A 269 2.15 -12.72 0.35
N ALA A 270 1.56 -11.76 1.07
CA ALA A 270 1.07 -10.52 0.49
C ALA A 270 2.21 -9.52 0.25
N ALA A 271 3.00 -9.18 1.26
CA ALA A 271 4.03 -8.17 1.16
C ALA A 271 5.21 -8.59 0.26
N GLY A 272 5.64 -9.86 0.32
CA GLY A 272 6.78 -10.36 -0.45
C GLY A 272 6.69 -10.08 -1.96
N PRO A 273 5.67 -10.61 -2.67
CA PRO A 273 5.50 -10.37 -4.10
C PRO A 273 5.23 -8.91 -4.44
N ASN A 274 4.53 -8.18 -3.57
CA ASN A 274 4.27 -6.76 -3.78
C ASN A 274 5.57 -5.94 -3.73
N ILE A 275 6.48 -6.24 -2.80
CA ILE A 275 7.81 -5.62 -2.72
C ILE A 275 8.62 -5.94 -3.98
N LEU A 276 8.64 -7.20 -4.41
CA LEU A 276 9.36 -7.61 -5.63
C LEU A 276 8.83 -6.87 -6.88
N ASN A 277 7.51 -6.77 -7.03
CA ASN A 277 6.90 -6.02 -8.11
C ASN A 277 7.24 -4.53 -8.02
N SER A 278 7.14 -3.93 -6.83
CA SER A 278 7.38 -2.50 -6.64
C SER A 278 8.84 -2.11 -6.86
N MET A 279 9.80 -2.87 -6.34
CA MET A 279 11.23 -2.56 -6.45
C MET A 279 11.73 -2.58 -7.91
N VAL A 280 11.08 -3.36 -8.77
CA VAL A 280 11.42 -3.46 -10.20
C VAL A 280 10.60 -2.46 -11.02
N LEU A 281 9.27 -2.53 -10.93
CA LEU A 281 8.38 -1.82 -11.85
C LEU A 281 8.25 -0.34 -11.52
N THR A 282 8.30 0.05 -10.24
CA THR A 282 8.06 1.46 -9.86
C THR A 282 9.18 2.39 -10.31
N PRO A 283 10.48 2.04 -10.13
CA PRO A 283 11.56 2.85 -10.69
C PRO A 283 11.50 2.96 -12.21
N ILE A 284 11.14 1.88 -12.91
CA ILE A 284 10.99 1.89 -14.38
C ILE A 284 9.86 2.83 -14.79
N LEU A 285 8.69 2.73 -14.15
CA LEU A 285 7.55 3.61 -14.43
C LEU A 285 7.89 5.08 -14.15
N LEU A 286 8.61 5.35 -13.05
CA LEU A 286 9.06 6.70 -12.71
C LEU A 286 10.06 7.26 -13.74
N ALA A 287 11.00 6.44 -14.20
CA ALA A 287 11.93 6.83 -15.25
C ALA A 287 11.20 7.14 -16.58
N ALA A 288 10.25 6.30 -16.96
CA ALA A 288 9.44 6.49 -18.17
C ALA A 288 8.60 7.78 -18.09
N TYR A 289 7.92 8.02 -16.97
CA TYR A 289 7.15 9.23 -16.72
C TYR A 289 8.00 10.50 -16.86
N ARG A 290 9.19 10.51 -16.25
CA ARG A 290 10.11 11.66 -16.32
C ARG A 290 10.64 11.92 -17.73
N SER A 291 10.89 10.87 -18.50
CA SER A 291 11.31 10.99 -19.89
C SER A 291 10.23 11.64 -20.77
N ILE A 292 8.95 11.38 -20.49
CA ILE A 292 7.83 12.03 -21.18
C ILE A 292 7.67 13.47 -20.69
N GLN A 293 7.76 13.69 -19.38
CA GLN A 293 7.64 15.01 -18.77
C GLN A 293 8.68 16.00 -19.35
N SER A 294 9.95 15.58 -19.45
CA SER A 294 11.02 16.42 -20.02
C SER A 294 10.80 16.77 -21.51
N ARG A 295 10.14 15.91 -22.28
CA ARG A 295 9.80 16.16 -23.69
C ARG A 295 8.61 17.10 -23.87
N THR A 296 7.70 17.12 -22.90
CA THR A 296 6.45 17.89 -22.98
C THR A 296 6.57 19.27 -22.33
N GLY A 297 7.72 19.61 -21.75
CA GLY A 297 7.99 20.92 -21.15
C GLY A 297 7.11 21.24 -19.93
N ARG A 298 6.54 20.21 -19.30
CA ARG A 298 5.74 20.27 -18.08
C ARG A 298 6.44 19.55 -16.95
#